data_AF-A0AB73UR13-F1
#
_entry.id   AF-A0AB73UR13-F1
#
_cell.length_a   1.000
_cell.length_b   1.000
_cell.length_c   1.000
_cell.angle_alpha   90.00
_cell.angle_beta   90.00
_cell.angle_gamma   90.00
#
_symmetry.space_group_name_H-M   'P 1'
#
loop_
_entity.id
_entity.type
_entity.pdbx_description
1 polymer ?
#
loop_
_entity_poly.entity_id
_entity_poly.type
_entity_poly.pdbx_seq_one_letter_code
_entity_poly.pdbx_strand_id
1 'polypeptide(L)'
;MENTYEVNPKRKESAQTIGHILNNCKMLLDLELHKLPNKYLLTVATDEVNGEYTEIKETEMLSFLTELRKFVNNTDDIDELIEELPFVNF
;
A
#
# COMPACT_ATOMS: atom_id res chain seq x y z
N MET A 1 8.35 22.23 21.72
CA MET A 1 7.42 22.14 20.58
C MET A 1 7.67 20.79 19.95
N GLU A 2 6.85 19.81 20.30
CA GLU A 2 6.87 18.51 19.64
C GLU A 2 6.10 18.68 18.33
N ASN A 3 6.80 18.57 17.21
CA ASN A 3 6.17 18.48 15.90
C ASN A 3 5.59 17.08 15.77
N THR A 4 4.38 16.89 16.27
CA THR A 4 3.59 15.69 16.00
C THR A 4 3.07 15.80 14.56
N TYR A 5 3.80 15.20 13.63
CA TYR A 5 3.35 15.04 12.26
C TYR A 5 2.18 14.04 12.25
N GLU A 6 1.02 14.45 11.71
CA GLU A 6 -0.08 13.53 11.41
C GLU A 6 0.39 12.50 10.38
N VAL A 7 0.89 11.35 10.85
CA VAL A 7 0.76 10.08 10.14
C VAL A 7 -0.74 9.89 9.92
N ASN A 8 -1.17 9.65 8.67
CA ASN A 8 -2.57 9.41 8.35
C ASN A 8 -3.16 8.40 9.37
N PRO A 9 -4.05 8.83 10.29
CA PRO A 9 -4.48 7.99 11.42
C PRO A 9 -5.23 6.73 10.97
N LYS A 10 -5.61 6.67 9.69
CA LYS A 10 -6.28 5.54 9.04
C LYS A 10 -5.33 4.53 8.38
N ARG A 11 -4.00 4.64 8.53
CA ARG A 11 -3.05 3.72 7.86
C ARG A 11 -3.36 2.25 8.16
N LYS A 12 -3.56 1.92 9.44
CA LYS A 12 -3.91 0.57 9.87
C LYS A 12 -5.27 0.12 9.34
N GLU A 13 -6.28 0.97 9.40
CA GLU A 13 -7.63 0.67 8.87
C GLU A 13 -7.59 0.44 7.35
N SER A 14 -6.81 1.25 6.64
CA SER A 14 -6.62 1.13 5.18
C SER A 14 -5.89 -0.17 4.85
N ALA A 15 -4.82 -0.50 5.60
CA ALA A 15 -4.08 -1.75 5.46
C ALA A 15 -4.96 -2.97 5.75
N GLN A 16 -5.82 -2.90 6.77
CA GLN A 16 -6.80 -3.95 7.06
C GLN A 16 -7.83 -4.09 5.94
N THR A 17 -8.33 -2.98 5.40
CA THR A 17 -9.32 -2.98 4.32
C THR A 17 -8.73 -3.57 3.03
N ILE A 18 -7.53 -3.13 2.63
CA ILE A 18 -6.84 -3.64 1.45
C ILE A 18 -6.44 -5.11 1.65
N GLY A 19 -5.93 -5.48 2.83
CA GLY A 19 -5.63 -6.88 3.15
C GLY A 19 -6.87 -7.77 3.07
N HIS A 20 -8.03 -7.28 3.54
CA HIS A 20 -9.29 -7.99 3.37
C HIS A 20 -9.66 -8.19 1.89
N ILE A 21 -9.52 -7.15 1.06
CA ILE A 21 -9.78 -7.25 -0.39
C ILE A 21 -8.87 -8.31 -1.03
N LEU A 22 -7.56 -8.23 -0.80
CA LEU A 22 -6.56 -9.14 -1.38
C LEU A 22 -6.79 -10.60 -0.94
N ASN A 23 -7.24 -10.82 0.30
CA ASN A 23 -7.49 -12.17 0.82
C ASN A 23 -8.78 -12.81 0.30
N ASN A 24 -9.74 -12.01 -0.18
CA ASN A 24 -11.08 -12.49 -0.52
C ASN A 24 -11.43 -12.33 -2.02
N CYS A 25 -10.60 -11.63 -2.80
CA CYS A 25 -10.78 -11.58 -4.25
C CYS A 25 -10.55 -12.95 -4.87
N LYS A 26 -11.25 -13.24 -5.97
CA LYS A 26 -10.98 -14.45 -6.76
C LYS A 26 -9.82 -14.23 -7.72
N MET A 27 -9.63 -13.00 -8.16
CA MET A 27 -8.57 -12.63 -9.08
C MET A 27 -8.02 -11.25 -8.77
N LEU A 28 -6.69 -11.19 -8.61
CA LEU A 28 -5.94 -9.95 -8.61
C LEU A 28 -5.66 -9.55 -10.06
N LEU A 29 -6.06 -8.35 -10.44
CA LEU A 29 -5.90 -7.79 -11.79
C LEU A 29 -4.72 -6.82 -11.85
N ASP A 30 -4.52 -6.04 -10.80
CA ASP A 30 -3.44 -5.06 -10.67
C ASP A 30 -3.05 -4.88 -9.21
N LEU A 31 -1.74 -4.75 -8.97
CA LEU A 31 -1.16 -4.42 -7.67
C LEU A 31 0.21 -3.78 -7.92
N GLU A 32 0.22 -2.46 -8.11
CA GLU A 32 1.40 -1.74 -8.58
C GLU A 32 1.69 -0.50 -7.73
N LEU A 33 2.98 -0.18 -7.60
CA LEU A 33 3.45 1.06 -7.02
C LEU A 33 3.81 2.06 -8.11
N HIS A 34 3.35 3.29 -7.93
CA HIS A 34 3.69 4.41 -8.79
C HIS A 34 4.25 5.58 -8.01
N LYS A 35 5.30 6.18 -8.56
CA LYS A 35 5.82 7.45 -8.08
C LYS A 35 5.18 8.60 -8.86
N LEU A 36 4.36 9.39 -8.17
CA LEU A 36 3.79 10.63 -8.69
C LEU A 36 4.62 11.83 -8.19
N PRO A 37 4.53 13.02 -8.84
CA PRO A 37 5.38 14.18 -8.52
C PRO A 37 5.48 14.52 -7.03
N ASN A 38 4.39 14.35 -6.27
CA ASN A 38 4.32 14.74 -4.86
C ASN A 38 3.89 13.60 -3.90
N LYS A 39 3.75 12.37 -4.40
CA LYS A 39 3.23 11.25 -3.60
C LYS A 39 3.62 9.89 -4.18
N TYR A 40 3.51 8.86 -3.37
CA TYR A 40 3.53 7.46 -3.78
C TYR A 40 2.09 6.97 -3.84
N LEU A 41 1.77 6.16 -4.84
CA LEU A 41 0.46 5.56 -5.06
C LEU A 41 0.63 4.05 -5.11
N LEU A 42 -0.21 3.33 -4.37
CA LEU A 42 -0.47 1.92 -4.57
C LEU A 42 -1.82 1.78 -5.27
N THR A 43 -1.84 1.15 -6.43
CA THR A 43 -3.09 0.71 -7.09
C THR A 43 -3.40 -0.72 -6.68
N VAL A 44 -4.68 -1.00 -6.50
CA VAL A 44 -5.19 -2.35 -6.26
C VAL A 44 -6.43 -2.53 -7.12
N ALA A 45 -6.39 -3.46 -8.07
CA ALA A 45 -7.54 -3.83 -8.87
C ALA A 45 -7.80 -5.33 -8.73
N THR A 46 -9.04 -5.69 -8.41
CA THR A 46 -9.51 -7.07 -8.36
C THR A 46 -10.74 -7.26 -9.24
N ASP A 47 -11.24 -8.49 -9.30
CA ASP A 47 -12.50 -8.80 -9.98
C ASP A 47 -13.73 -8.11 -9.37
N GLU A 48 -13.62 -7.61 -8.13
CA GLU A 48 -14.75 -7.02 -7.40
C GLU A 48 -14.56 -5.53 -7.07
N VAL A 49 -13.32 -5.09 -6.82
CA VAL A 49 -13.02 -3.75 -6.30
C VAL A 49 -11.79 -3.16 -6.95
N ASN A 50 -11.84 -1.86 -7.21
CA ASN A 50 -10.67 -1.03 -7.51
C ASN A 50 -10.44 -0.06 -6.37
N GLY A 51 -9.19 0.09 -5.95
CA GLY A 51 -8.77 0.92 -4.83
C GLY A 51 -7.42 1.58 -5.08
N GLU A 52 -7.23 2.73 -4.43
CA GLU A 52 -5.99 3.48 -4.45
C GLU A 52 -5.61 3.87 -3.02
N TYR A 53 -4.32 3.80 -2.71
CA TYR A 53 -3.77 4.29 -1.46
C TYR A 53 -2.56 5.17 -1.73
N THR A 54 -2.46 6.31 -1.04
CA THR A 54 -1.36 7.26 -1.26
C THR A 54 -0.70 7.70 0.02
N GLU A 55 0.62 7.84 -0.04
CA GLU A 55 1.45 8.45 1.01
C GLU A 55 2.36 9.52 0.39
N ILE A 56 2.71 10.55 1.15
CA ILE A 56 3.52 11.66 0.62
C ILE A 56 4.98 11.20 0.49
N LYS A 57 5.49 10.49 1.49
CA LYS A 57 6.88 10.05 1.56
C LYS A 57 7.03 8.55 1.30
N GLU A 58 8.20 8.17 0.79
CA GLU A 58 8.58 6.78 0.59
C GLU A 58 8.54 6.00 1.92
N THR A 59 9.09 6.58 2.99
CA THR A 59 9.12 5.95 4.31
C THR A 59 7.74 5.73 4.90
N GLU A 60 6.77 6.57 4.53
CA GLU A 60 5.37 6.44 4.94
C GLU A 60 4.69 5.32 4.12
N MET A 61 4.95 5.23 2.82
CA MET A 61 4.52 4.11 1.98
C MET A 61 5.11 2.78 2.46
N LEU A 62 6.41 2.73 2.77
CA LEU A 62 7.06 1.56 3.35
C LEU A 62 6.41 1.14 4.67
N SER A 63 6.11 2.11 5.53
CA SER A 63 5.40 1.86 6.79
C SER A 63 4.01 1.28 6.55
N PHE A 64 3.31 1.75 5.52
CA PHE A 64 2.02 1.20 5.11
C PHE A 64 2.14 -0.23 4.58
N LEU A 65 3.07 -0.51 3.65
CA LEU A 65 3.27 -1.86 3.09
C LEU A 65 3.66 -2.87 4.17
N THR A 66 4.54 -2.46 5.10
CA THR A 66 4.91 -3.28 6.26
C THR A 66 3.72 -3.59 7.17
N GLU A 67 2.78 -2.64 7.29
CA GLU A 67 1.55 -2.86 8.06
C GLU A 67 0.55 -3.74 7.29
N LEU A 68 0.37 -3.53 5.98
CA LEU A 68 -0.46 -4.34 5.08
C LEU A 68 0.00 -5.80 5.06
N ARG A 69 1.31 -6.05 5.04
CA ARG A 69 1.92 -7.38 5.11
C ARG A 69 1.39 -8.24 6.26
N LYS A 70 0.96 -7.62 7.37
CA LYS A 70 0.43 -8.33 8.54
C LYS A 70 -1.01 -8.81 8.35
N PHE A 71 -1.71 -8.30 7.34
CA PHE A 71 -3.13 -8.55 7.10
C PHE A 71 -3.40 -9.36 5.83
N VAL A 72 -2.38 -9.68 5.03
CA VAL A 72 -2.49 -10.53 3.84
C VAL A 72 -2.10 -11.98 4.16
N ASN A 73 -2.75 -12.94 3.50
CA ASN A 73 -2.47 -14.36 3.64
C ASN A 73 -1.25 -14.79 2.81
N ASN A 74 -1.15 -14.25 1.59
CA ASN A 74 0.05 -14.38 0.74
C ASN A 74 0.85 -13.09 0.86
N THR A 75 2.07 -13.17 1.39
CA THR A 75 2.93 -12.00 1.56
C THR A 75 3.85 -11.75 0.39
N ASP A 76 3.99 -12.71 -0.54
CA ASP A 76 5.00 -12.64 -1.62
C ASP A 76 4.84 -11.36 -2.46
N ASP A 77 3.61 -11.05 -2.87
CA ASP A 77 3.33 -9.84 -3.66
C ASP A 77 3.64 -8.55 -2.87
N ILE A 78 3.38 -8.53 -1.55
CA ILE A 78 3.67 -7.37 -0.70
C ILE A 78 5.18 -7.24 -0.45
N ASP A 79 5.89 -8.35 -0.33
CA ASP A 79 7.34 -8.39 -0.17
C ASP A 79 8.02 -7.87 -1.44
N GLU A 80 7.54 -8.26 -2.62
CA GLU A 80 8.01 -7.72 -3.91
C GLU A 80 7.81 -6.20 -3.97
N LEU A 81 6.61 -5.69 -3.65
CA LEU A 81 6.37 -4.25 -3.61
C LEU A 81 7.30 -3.49 -2.63
N ILE A 82 7.63 -4.10 -1.48
CA ILE A 82 8.55 -3.50 -0.51
C ILE A 82 9.98 -3.42 -1.10
N GLU A 83 10.41 -4.47 -1.80
CA GLU A 83 11.71 -4.51 -2.47
C GLU A 83 11.79 -3.54 -3.65
N GLU A 84 10.70 -3.36 -4.39
CA GLU A 84 10.60 -2.47 -5.54
C GLU A 84 10.51 -0.99 -5.17
N LEU A 85 9.92 -0.66 -4.00
CA LEU A 85 9.65 0.72 -3.59
C LEU A 85 10.81 1.73 -3.78
N PRO A 86 12.08 1.40 -3.47
CA PRO A 86 13.22 2.30 -3.68
C PRO A 86 13.56 2.54 -5.17
N PHE A 87 13.06 1.69 -6.06
CA PHE A 87 13.33 1.71 -7.50
C PHE A 87 12.18 2.26 -8.32
N VAL A 88 11.04 2.57 -7.69
CA VAL A 88 9.88 3.19 -8.35
C VAL A 88 10.27 4.60 -8.81
N ASN A 89 10.65 4.71 -10.08
CA ASN A 89 11.13 5.93 -10.72
C ASN A 89 10.12 6.47 -11.75
N PHE A 90 10.28 7.76 -12.07
CA PHE A 90 9.43 8.57 -12.95
C PHE A 90 9.35 8.07 -14.39
#